data_AF-A0A485BYE7-F1
#
_entry.id   AF-A0A485BYE7-F1
#
_cell.length_a   1.000
_cell.length_b   1.000
_cell.length_c   1.000
_cell.angle_alpha   90.00
_cell.angle_beta   90.00
_cell.angle_gamma   90.00
#
_symmetry.space_group_name_H-M   'P 1'
#
loop_
_entity.id
_entity.type
_entity.pdbx_description
1 polymer ?
#
loop_
_entity_poly.entity_id
_entity_poly.type
_entity_poly.pdbx_seq_one_letter_code
_entity_poly.pdbx_strand_id
1 'polypeptide(L)'
;MSRMRATLVRGNTLAEIAREFELGECLRLGPGELKSGGFRRESILADTVEALIGGVFLDSDIQNVERLILTWYQTRLDEISPGDKQKDPKTRLQEYLQGRHLPLPSYLVVQVRGEAHDQEFTIHCQVSGLSEPVVGTGSSRRKAEQAAAEQALKKLELE
;
A
#
# COMPACT_ATOMS: atom_id res chain seq x y z
N MET A 1 4.29 -19.13 -0.29
CA MET A 1 5.33 -18.24 0.30
C MET A 1 4.96 -16.79 0.01
N SER A 2 4.43 -16.07 0.99
CA SER A 2 2.99 -15.74 1.05
C SER A 2 2.80 -14.22 0.83
N ARG A 3 1.69 -13.81 0.20
CA ARG A 3 1.31 -12.38 0.03
C ARG A 3 1.29 -11.63 1.37
N MET A 4 0.94 -12.32 2.46
CA MET A 4 1.01 -11.77 3.81
C MET A 4 2.41 -11.24 4.15
N ARG A 5 3.48 -11.95 3.78
CA ARG A 5 4.85 -11.46 3.99
C ARG A 5 5.12 -10.16 3.23
N ALA A 6 4.66 -10.06 1.98
CA ALA A 6 4.84 -8.86 1.17
C ALA A 6 4.02 -7.66 1.70
N THR A 7 2.90 -7.92 2.39
CA THR A 7 2.10 -6.88 3.06
C THR A 7 2.74 -6.39 4.35
N LEU A 8 3.34 -7.31 5.14
CA LEU A 8 3.94 -7.00 6.44
C LEU A 8 5.37 -6.46 6.32
N VAL A 9 6.16 -6.99 5.40
CA VAL A 9 7.58 -6.67 5.23
C VAL A 9 7.75 -5.79 4.00
N ARG A 10 7.36 -4.51 4.14
CA ARG A 10 7.49 -3.49 3.09
C ARG A 10 7.79 -2.12 3.72
N GLY A 11 8.42 -1.24 2.94
CA GLY A 11 8.87 0.08 3.40
C GLY A 11 7.81 0.90 4.12
N ASN A 12 6.57 0.94 3.62
CA ASN A 12 5.48 1.67 4.27
C ASN A 12 5.19 1.14 5.69
N THR A 13 5.13 -0.18 5.85
CA THR A 13 4.84 -0.81 7.15
C THR A 13 5.98 -0.58 8.13
N LEU A 14 7.23 -0.64 7.67
CA LEU A 14 8.40 -0.33 8.50
C LEU A 14 8.42 1.17 8.88
N ALA A 15 8.08 2.06 7.96
CA ALA A 15 8.01 3.49 8.23
C ALA A 15 6.89 3.83 9.24
N GLU A 16 5.77 3.12 9.24
CA GLU A 16 4.73 3.25 10.26
C GLU A 16 5.23 2.82 11.64
N ILE A 17 5.88 1.66 11.76
CA ILE A 17 6.50 1.20 13.01
C ILE A 17 7.51 2.24 13.52
N ALA A 18 8.33 2.80 12.63
CA ALA A 18 9.28 3.84 12.98
C ALA A 18 8.61 5.10 13.57
N ARG A 19 7.43 5.48 13.06
CA ARG A 19 6.64 6.61 13.57
C ARG A 19 6.02 6.28 14.92
N GLU A 20 5.51 5.06 15.10
CA GLU A 20 4.95 4.58 16.37
C GLU A 20 5.99 4.62 17.49
N PHE A 21 7.26 4.38 17.16
CA PHE A 21 8.39 4.45 18.07
C PHE A 21 9.06 5.84 18.11
N GLU A 22 8.52 6.83 17.39
CA GLU A 22 9.06 8.19 17.29
C GLU A 22 10.55 8.24 16.87
N LEU A 23 11.02 7.25 16.10
CA LEU A 23 12.46 7.09 15.77
C LEU A 23 13.03 8.27 14.98
N GLY A 24 12.19 9.01 14.26
CA GLY A 24 12.61 10.19 13.50
C GLY A 24 13.32 11.22 14.38
N GLU A 25 12.89 11.39 15.64
CA GLU A 25 13.49 12.34 16.59
C GLU A 25 14.83 11.85 17.15
N CYS A 26 15.11 10.55 17.07
CA CYS A 26 16.38 9.96 17.50
C CYS A 26 17.45 9.99 16.38
N LEU A 27 17.07 10.33 15.15
CA LEU A 27 17.98 10.26 14.00
C LEU A 27 19.02 11.37 13.99
N ARG A 28 20.28 10.96 13.83
CA ARG A 28 21.38 11.88 13.56
C ARG A 28 21.51 12.07 12.05
N LEU A 29 20.96 13.17 11.57
CA LEU A 29 20.97 13.52 10.16
C LEU A 29 21.89 14.72 9.89
N GLY A 30 22.49 14.75 8.71
CA GLY A 30 23.24 15.91 8.25
C GLY A 30 22.35 17.15 8.15
N PRO A 31 22.90 18.38 8.26
CA PRO A 31 22.11 19.61 8.27
C PRO A 31 21.28 19.84 7.00
N GLY A 32 21.74 19.36 5.85
CA GLY A 32 20.96 19.41 4.60
C GLY A 32 19.74 18.49 4.62
N GLU A 33 19.90 17.29 5.18
CA GLU A 33 18.83 16.29 5.28
C GLU A 33 17.80 16.66 6.34
N LEU A 34 18.22 17.27 7.46
CA LEU A 34 17.30 17.85 8.45
C LEU A 34 16.44 18.95 7.83
N LYS A 35 17.06 19.88 7.10
CA LYS A 35 16.35 21.00 6.46
C LYS A 35 15.33 20.54 5.42
N SER A 36 15.59 19.44 4.73
CA SER A 36 14.65 18.86 3.76
C SER A 36 13.60 17.94 4.39
N GLY A 37 13.59 17.79 5.73
CA GLY A 37 12.61 16.97 6.44
C GLY A 37 12.90 15.47 6.39
N GLY A 38 14.16 15.06 6.20
CA GLY A 38 14.55 13.65 6.07
C GLY A 38 14.14 12.76 7.24
N PHE A 39 14.04 13.31 8.46
CA PHE A 39 13.56 12.61 9.66
C PHE A 39 12.09 12.12 9.55
N ARG A 40 11.33 12.63 8.57
CA ARG A 40 9.95 12.18 8.26
C ARG A 40 9.86 11.34 6.99
N ARG A 41 10.96 11.18 6.24
CA ARG A 41 10.96 10.49 4.95
C ARG A 41 10.78 9.00 5.18
N GLU A 42 9.80 8.42 4.49
CA GLU A 42 9.43 7.01 4.66
C GLU A 42 10.58 6.04 4.43
N SER A 43 11.41 6.29 3.40
CA SER A 43 12.57 5.45 3.13
C SER A 43 13.58 5.48 4.27
N ILE A 44 13.90 6.67 4.81
CA ILE A 44 14.85 6.81 5.93
C ILE A 44 14.31 6.13 7.19
N LEU A 45 13.02 6.33 7.48
CA LEU A 45 12.36 5.70 8.63
C LEU A 45 12.33 4.17 8.52
N ALA A 46 12.04 3.63 7.33
CA ALA A 46 12.07 2.19 7.08
C ALA A 46 13.49 1.62 7.28
N ASP A 47 14.49 2.25 6.66
CA ASP A 47 15.90 1.85 6.80
C ASP A 47 16.36 1.91 8.26
N THR A 48 15.84 2.86 9.04
CA THR A 48 16.14 3.00 10.47
C THR A 48 15.63 1.81 11.29
N VAL A 49 14.43 1.31 10.99
CA VAL A 49 13.88 0.12 11.67
C VAL A 49 14.70 -1.12 11.31
N GLU A 50 15.10 -1.28 10.05
CA GLU A 50 15.98 -2.37 9.63
C GLU A 50 17.35 -2.29 10.35
N ALA A 51 17.93 -1.10 10.44
CA ALA A 51 19.17 -0.87 11.16
C ALA A 51 19.05 -1.14 12.66
N LEU A 52 17.91 -0.77 13.27
CA LEU A 52 17.62 -1.07 14.67
C LEU A 52 17.55 -2.58 14.92
N ILE A 53 16.85 -3.33 14.05
CA ILE A 53 16.80 -4.80 14.11
C ILE A 53 18.21 -5.38 14.00
N GLY A 54 19.01 -4.88 13.06
CA GLY A 54 20.41 -5.28 12.90
C GLY A 54 21.26 -4.99 14.15
N GLY A 55 21.08 -3.82 14.76
CA GLY A 55 21.75 -3.46 16.01
C GLY A 55 21.40 -4.39 17.17
N VAL A 56 20.11 -4.68 17.35
CA VAL A 56 19.63 -5.64 18.37
C VAL A 56 20.19 -7.04 18.11
N PHE A 57 20.24 -7.48 16.85
CA PHE A 57 20.81 -8.77 16.48
C PHE A 57 22.29 -8.88 16.88
N LEU A 58 23.06 -7.80 16.65
CA LEU A 58 24.48 -7.76 17.00
C LEU A 58 24.72 -7.68 18.51
N ASP A 59 23.82 -7.03 19.26
CA ASP A 59 23.90 -6.89 20.72
C ASP A 59 23.40 -8.13 21.47
N SER A 60 22.55 -8.94 20.84
CA SER A 60 21.90 -10.11 21.45
C SER A 60 22.03 -11.38 20.59
N ASP A 61 20.93 -11.89 20.06
CA ASP A 61 20.83 -13.10 19.23
C ASP A 61 19.54 -13.11 18.40
N ILE A 62 19.38 -14.12 17.54
CA ILE A 62 18.22 -14.25 16.66
C ILE A 62 16.90 -14.48 17.43
N GLN A 63 16.94 -15.12 18.60
CA GLN A 63 15.73 -15.48 19.36
C GLN A 63 15.14 -14.24 20.04
N ASN A 64 15.99 -13.35 20.54
CA ASN A 64 15.59 -12.07 21.11
C ASN A 64 15.04 -11.14 20.02
N VAL A 65 15.70 -11.09 18.86
CA VAL A 65 15.20 -10.34 17.69
C VAL A 65 13.82 -10.84 17.26
N GLU A 66 13.63 -12.15 17.15
CA GLU A 66 12.34 -12.75 16.76
C GLU A 66 11.23 -12.33 17.72
N ARG A 67 11.47 -12.41 19.03
CA ARG A 67 10.48 -12.01 20.04
C ARG A 67 10.11 -10.53 19.94
N LEU A 68 11.09 -9.66 19.72
CA LEU A 68 10.86 -8.23 19.56
C LEU A 68 10.05 -7.94 18.30
N ILE A 69 10.44 -8.51 17.15
CA ILE A 69 9.72 -8.34 15.88
C ILE A 69 8.27 -8.81 16.03
N LEU A 70 8.02 -9.98 16.62
CA LEU A 70 6.66 -10.48 16.84
C LEU A 70 5.83 -9.50 17.70
N THR A 71 6.46 -8.90 18.71
CA THR A 71 5.79 -7.90 19.57
C THR A 71 5.46 -6.63 18.78
N TRP A 72 6.40 -6.11 17.98
CA TRP A 72 6.19 -4.90 17.18
C TRP A 72 5.13 -5.08 16.10
N TYR A 73 5.01 -6.30 15.59
CA TYR A 73 4.04 -6.66 14.56
C TYR A 73 2.71 -7.17 15.12
N GLN A 74 2.55 -7.32 16.44
CA GLN A 74 1.39 -7.99 17.05
C GLN A 74 0.05 -7.45 16.54
N THR A 75 -0.19 -6.13 16.64
CA THR A 75 -1.43 -5.50 16.16
C THR A 75 -1.66 -5.76 14.67
N ARG A 76 -0.60 -5.68 13.86
CA ARG A 76 -0.69 -5.93 12.40
C ARG A 76 -0.95 -7.40 12.09
N LEU A 77 -0.43 -8.32 12.90
CA LEU A 77 -0.68 -9.76 12.79
C LEU A 77 -2.10 -10.13 13.22
N ASP A 78 -2.67 -9.40 14.18
CA ASP A 78 -4.05 -9.58 14.61
C ASP A 78 -5.06 -9.02 13.58
N GLU A 79 -4.70 -7.92 12.92
CA GLU A 79 -5.52 -7.29 11.88
C GLU A 79 -5.37 -7.95 10.50
N ILE A 80 -4.25 -8.62 10.22
CA ILE A 80 -4.00 -9.22 8.91
C ILE A 80 -4.88 -10.45 8.68
N SER A 81 -6.02 -10.23 8.04
CA SER A 81 -6.85 -11.32 7.54
C SER A 81 -6.29 -11.82 6.18
N PRO A 82 -5.98 -13.12 6.03
CA PRO A 82 -5.68 -13.69 4.73
C PRO A 82 -6.94 -13.63 3.85
N GLY A 83 -6.98 -12.74 2.87
CA GLY A 83 -8.16 -12.56 2.01
C GLY A 83 -8.04 -11.42 0.99
N ASP A 84 -9.04 -11.32 0.13
CA ASP A 84 -9.05 -10.51 -1.12
C ASP A 84 -8.68 -9.03 -0.96
N LYS A 85 -8.79 -8.44 0.24
CA LYS A 85 -8.42 -7.04 0.51
C LYS A 85 -6.93 -6.71 0.32
N GLN A 86 -6.05 -7.72 0.21
CA GLN A 86 -4.63 -7.50 -0.13
C GLN A 86 -4.36 -7.41 -1.63
N LYS A 87 -5.32 -7.80 -2.47
CA LYS A 87 -5.21 -7.65 -3.93
C LYS A 87 -5.61 -6.23 -4.29
N ASP A 88 -4.86 -5.60 -5.19
CA ASP A 88 -5.30 -4.31 -5.69
C ASP A 88 -6.67 -4.46 -6.38
N PRO A 89 -7.53 -3.42 -6.32
CA PRO A 89 -8.92 -3.54 -6.77
C PRO A 89 -9.07 -4.01 -8.22
N LYS A 90 -8.10 -3.69 -9.09
CA LYS A 90 -8.09 -4.18 -10.48
C LYS A 90 -7.95 -5.70 -10.55
N THR A 91 -7.03 -6.26 -9.78
CA THR A 91 -6.80 -7.71 -9.74
C THR A 91 -8.02 -8.43 -9.16
N ARG A 92 -8.61 -7.91 -8.08
CA ARG A 92 -9.85 -8.46 -7.49
C ARG A 92 -10.99 -8.49 -8.50
N LEU A 93 -11.22 -7.37 -9.19
CA LEU A 93 -12.27 -7.26 -10.20
C LEU A 93 -12.02 -8.20 -11.38
N GLN A 94 -10.76 -8.32 -11.82
CA GLN A 94 -10.38 -9.23 -12.88
C GLN A 94 -10.67 -10.69 -12.51
N GLU A 95 -10.20 -11.14 -11.34
CA GLU A 95 -10.43 -12.51 -10.87
C GLU A 95 -11.91 -12.81 -10.65
N TYR A 96 -12.68 -11.84 -10.14
CA TYR A 96 -14.13 -11.95 -9.97
C TYR A 96 -14.85 -12.23 -11.30
N LEU A 97 -14.51 -11.47 -12.34
CA LEU A 97 -15.11 -11.61 -13.67
C LEU A 97 -14.67 -12.92 -14.33
N GLN A 98 -13.38 -13.27 -14.23
CA GLN A 98 -12.85 -14.52 -14.77
C GLN A 98 -13.49 -15.74 -14.11
N GLY A 99 -13.68 -15.73 -12.78
CA GLY A 99 -14.34 -16.82 -12.05
C GLY A 99 -15.81 -17.03 -12.44
N ARG A 100 -16.43 -16.05 -13.11
CA ARG A 100 -17.80 -16.11 -13.65
C ARG A 100 -17.86 -16.28 -15.16
N HIS A 101 -16.70 -16.49 -15.82
CA HIS A 101 -16.58 -16.53 -17.27
C HIS A 101 -17.10 -15.27 -17.97
N LEU A 102 -17.02 -14.12 -17.30
CA LEU A 102 -17.38 -12.82 -17.85
C LEU A 102 -16.18 -12.14 -18.53
N PRO A 103 -16.41 -11.25 -19.51
CA PRO A 103 -15.38 -10.41 -20.10
C PRO A 103 -14.61 -9.59 -19.05
N LEU A 104 -13.32 -9.38 -19.32
CA LEU A 104 -12.45 -8.53 -18.50
C LEU A 104 -12.91 -7.05 -18.48
N PRO A 105 -12.59 -6.29 -17.42
CA PRO A 105 -13.00 -4.90 -17.31
C PRO A 105 -12.24 -4.01 -18.32
N SER A 106 -12.93 -3.06 -18.95
CA SER A 106 -12.34 -2.08 -19.87
C SER A 106 -12.18 -0.73 -19.16
N TYR A 107 -11.00 -0.11 -19.28
CA TYR A 107 -10.70 1.18 -18.66
C TYR A 107 -10.42 2.23 -19.74
N LEU A 108 -11.20 3.32 -19.71
CA LEU A 108 -11.06 4.45 -20.64
C LEU A 108 -10.70 5.71 -19.86
N VAL A 109 -9.61 6.37 -20.24
CA VAL A 109 -9.30 7.71 -19.74
C VAL A 109 -10.24 8.69 -20.41
N VAL A 110 -11.11 9.32 -19.63
CA VAL A 110 -12.09 10.29 -20.14
C VAL A 110 -11.63 11.73 -19.93
N GLN A 111 -10.73 11.95 -18.97
CA GLN A 111 -10.25 13.29 -18.67
C GLN A 111 -8.87 13.25 -18.02
N VAL A 112 -8.04 14.23 -18.35
CA VAL A 112 -6.80 14.57 -17.64
C VAL A 112 -6.85 16.07 -17.38
N ARG A 113 -6.68 16.48 -16.12
CA ARG A 113 -6.64 17.89 -15.70
C ARG A 113 -5.38 18.17 -14.88
N GLY A 114 -4.99 19.44 -14.80
CA GLY A 114 -3.85 19.88 -14.00
C GLY A 114 -2.51 19.90 -14.75
N GLU A 115 -1.54 20.55 -14.11
CA GLU A 115 -0.16 20.67 -14.62
C GLU A 115 0.58 19.34 -14.53
N ALA A 116 1.65 19.16 -15.31
CA ALA A 116 2.35 17.87 -15.41
C ALA A 116 2.80 17.26 -14.07
N HIS A 117 3.06 18.09 -13.05
CA HIS A 117 3.47 17.68 -11.72
C HIS A 117 2.30 17.51 -10.72
N ASP A 118 1.08 17.87 -11.13
CA ASP A 118 -0.14 17.83 -10.32
C ASP A 118 -1.35 17.45 -11.21
N GLN A 119 -1.22 16.32 -11.92
CA GLN A 119 -2.25 15.84 -12.83
C GLN A 119 -3.29 14.99 -12.10
N GLU A 120 -4.56 15.24 -12.39
CA GLU A 120 -5.68 14.40 -12.03
C GLU A 120 -6.22 13.66 -13.27
N PHE A 121 -6.32 12.34 -13.14
CA PHE A 121 -6.87 11.46 -14.17
C PHE A 121 -8.28 11.04 -13.78
N THR A 122 -9.21 11.06 -14.73
CA THR A 122 -10.56 10.51 -14.60
C THR A 122 -10.73 9.34 -15.55
N ILE A 123 -11.17 8.19 -15.03
CA ILE A 123 -11.28 6.93 -15.76
C ILE A 123 -12.67 6.35 -15.63
N HIS A 124 -13.22 5.91 -16.74
CA HIS A 124 -14.43 5.08 -16.79
C HIS A 124 -14.01 3.61 -16.84
N CYS A 125 -14.55 2.81 -15.92
CA CYS A 125 -14.45 1.37 -15.88
C CYS A 125 -15.76 0.74 -16.36
N GLN A 126 -15.73 0.07 -17.50
CA GLN A 126 -16.84 -0.70 -18.03
C GLN A 126 -16.69 -2.16 -17.61
N VAL A 127 -17.75 -2.71 -17.03
CA VAL A 127 -17.76 -4.04 -16.44
C VAL A 127 -19.04 -4.76 -16.82
N SER A 128 -18.91 -6.04 -17.21
CA SER A 128 -20.08 -6.88 -17.46
C SER A 128 -20.87 -7.10 -16.17
N GLY A 129 -22.18 -6.83 -16.21
CA GLY A 129 -23.06 -6.87 -15.04
C GLY A 129 -23.45 -5.49 -14.50
N LEU A 130 -22.81 -4.41 -14.96
CA LEU A 130 -23.23 -3.03 -14.68
C LEU A 130 -23.72 -2.37 -15.97
N SER A 131 -24.87 -1.70 -15.92
CA SER A 131 -25.44 -0.98 -17.06
C SER A 131 -24.67 0.29 -17.41
N GLU A 132 -24.08 0.94 -16.41
CA GLU A 132 -23.34 2.19 -16.57
C GLU A 132 -21.86 2.02 -16.19
N PRO A 133 -20.94 2.68 -16.91
CA PRO A 133 -19.54 2.74 -16.52
C PRO A 133 -19.38 3.36 -15.14
N VAL A 134 -18.42 2.85 -14.38
CA VAL A 134 -18.08 3.38 -13.05
C VAL A 134 -16.90 4.33 -13.16
N VAL A 135 -16.93 5.43 -12.43
CA VAL A 135 -15.91 6.48 -12.55
C VAL A 135 -14.93 6.39 -11.38
N GLY A 136 -13.64 6.49 -11.68
CA GLY A 136 -12.58 6.65 -10.68
C GLY A 136 -11.65 7.79 -11.03
N THR A 137 -11.16 8.50 -10.02
CA THR A 137 -10.19 9.59 -10.16
C THR A 137 -8.90 9.29 -9.40
N GLY A 138 -7.80 9.92 -9.79
CA GLY A 138 -6.54 9.81 -9.05
C GLY A 138 -5.39 10.59 -9.66
N SER A 139 -4.35 10.80 -8.84
CA SER A 139 -3.14 11.57 -9.21
C SER A 139 -2.24 10.88 -10.26
N SER A 140 -2.64 9.70 -10.73
CA SER A 140 -1.99 8.97 -11.82
C SER A 140 -3.02 8.07 -12.47
N ARG A 141 -2.79 7.72 -13.74
CA ARG A 141 -3.63 6.75 -14.46
C ARG A 141 -3.86 5.48 -13.64
N ARG A 142 -2.79 4.89 -13.09
CA ARG A 142 -2.89 3.66 -12.29
C ARG A 142 -3.79 3.82 -11.06
N LYS A 143 -3.66 4.94 -10.32
CA LYS A 143 -4.51 5.20 -9.15
C LYS A 143 -5.97 5.40 -9.54
N ALA A 144 -6.24 6.12 -10.62
CA ALA A 144 -7.59 6.31 -11.14
C ALA A 144 -8.24 4.99 -11.60
N GLU A 145 -7.48 4.10 -12.24
CA GLU A 145 -7.98 2.76 -12.63
C GLU A 145 -8.32 1.91 -11.40
N GLN A 146 -7.48 1.94 -10.37
CA GLN A 146 -7.75 1.23 -9.11
C GLN A 146 -8.97 1.79 -8.39
N ALA A 147 -9.13 3.12 -8.36
CA ALA A 147 -10.32 3.76 -7.80
C ALA A 147 -11.60 3.36 -8.56
N ALA A 148 -11.56 3.32 -9.89
CA ALA A 148 -12.71 2.91 -10.70
C ALA A 148 -13.07 1.43 -10.49
N ALA A 149 -12.05 0.56 -10.36
CA ALA A 149 -12.23 -0.86 -10.08
C ALA A 149 -12.85 -1.12 -8.71
N GLU A 150 -12.44 -0.35 -7.69
CA GLU A 150 -13.03 -0.41 -6.34
C GLU A 150 -14.52 -0.06 -6.37
N GLN A 151 -14.89 1.01 -7.09
CA GLN A 151 -16.29 1.40 -7.23
C GLN A 151 -17.12 0.35 -7.97
N ALA A 152 -16.52 -0.33 -8.96
CA ALA A 152 -17.19 -1.43 -9.65
C ALA A 152 -17.41 -2.63 -8.74
N LEU A 153 -16.44 -3.00 -7.91
CA LEU A 153 -16.59 -4.08 -6.92
C LEU A 153 -17.72 -3.79 -5.92
N LYS A 154 -17.82 -2.54 -5.43
CA LYS A 154 -18.91 -2.10 -4.55
C LYS A 154 -20.27 -2.20 -5.22
N LYS A 155 -20.40 -1.73 -6.46
CA LYS A 155 -21.66 -1.82 -7.23
C LYS A 155 -22.07 -3.26 -7.56
N LEU A 156 -21.11 -4.17 -7.63
CA LEU A 156 -21.34 -5.60 -7.82
C LEU A 156 -21.64 -6.34 -6.50
N GLU A 157 -21.85 -5.61 -5.39
CA GLU A 157 -22.16 -6.12 -4.05
C GLU A 157 -21.08 -7.06 -3.47
N LEU A 158 -19.81 -6.79 -3.78
CA LEU A 158 -18.67 -7.58 -3.31
C LEU A 158 -17.97 -6.96 -2.09
N GLU A 159 -18.53 -5.87 -1.55
CA GLU A 159 -18.06 -5.14 -0.37
C GLU A 159 -19.20 -4.61 0.49
#